data_AF-A0A453LI02-F1
#
_entry.id   AF-A0A453LI02-F1
#
_cell.length_a   1.000
_cell.length_b   1.000
_cell.length_c   1.000
_cell.angle_alpha   90.00
_cell.angle_beta   90.00
_cell.angle_gamma   90.00
#
_symmetry.space_group_name_H-M   'P 1'
#
loop_
_entity.id
_entity.type
_entity.pdbx_description
1 polymer ?
#
loop_
_entity_poly.entity_id
_entity_poly.type
_entity_poly.pdbx_seq_one_letter_code
_entity_poly.pdbx_strand_id
1 'polypeptide(L)'
;LAFSILQTRSSSCRLSQRIYDHLPPSPFTGCLPIYTPLAPASSPGKVCARSLHRSIVFFLCSLASNTPLHSIVSARTHGRENTSTVLGEHRTVTMEVKVVSSKIVKPRYADGAARPNTTEHVPSSVFDRITYHIQMAIIYAFQAPAPSTEDIERGLAQVLAVYRLFAGQVRAGPDGALGVLLNDHGARLVEARVDGATLVEFAPPKPSPVVLQLHPDLESDVQEVVQVQLTRFACGSLAVGFAANHAVADGHATSDFLVAWGRAARGLDISGPWPTPPPHNHPGLFRPRDPPLVNFEHRGVEYYRPSPSNPKQGEGGHHGADNVVIHKAHFTKDFIAGLRAKASEGRGRPFSRFETTLAHLWRSMTRARDLSPEETSTIRISVDGRRRLSAPPGYFGNLVLWAFPRSTVGDLLSRPLKHAAQTIHDAVARLDGAYFQSLVDFASSGAVEREGLEKTAVLKDVLCPDLEVDSWLTFPFYDLDFGAGSPSYFMPSYFPTEGMLFLVPSYLGDGSVDAFVPVFQHNLDAFKQCCYSMD
;
A
#
# COMPACT_ATOMS: atom_id res chain seq x y z
N LEU A 1 -21.37 -10.91 -50.79
CA LEU A 1 -20.58 -11.61 -51.84
C LEU A 1 -19.15 -11.04 -51.85
N ALA A 2 -18.30 -11.50 -52.77
CA ALA A 2 -16.88 -11.14 -52.91
C ALA A 2 -16.59 -9.61 -52.89
N PHE A 3 -15.47 -9.09 -52.35
CA PHE A 3 -14.02 -9.34 -52.57
C PHE A 3 -13.44 -8.67 -53.85
N SER A 4 -12.60 -7.63 -53.67
CA SER A 4 -11.42 -7.25 -54.49
C SER A 4 -10.72 -6.02 -53.87
N ILE A 5 -9.44 -6.06 -53.45
CA ILE A 5 -8.17 -6.00 -54.24
C ILE A 5 -7.87 -4.54 -54.66
N LEU A 6 -6.91 -3.81 -54.05
CA LEU A 6 -5.42 -3.85 -54.21
C LEU A 6 -4.95 -3.20 -55.56
N GLN A 7 -3.76 -2.59 -55.75
CA GLN A 7 -2.47 -2.76 -55.07
C GLN A 7 -1.43 -1.61 -55.32
N THR A 8 -0.64 -1.24 -54.30
CA THR A 8 0.79 -0.75 -54.28
C THR A 8 1.41 0.23 -55.32
N ARG A 9 2.18 1.21 -54.81
CA ARG A 9 3.68 1.42 -54.93
C ARG A 9 4.04 2.88 -54.57
N SER A 10 5.05 3.33 -53.79
CA SER A 10 6.26 2.81 -53.11
C SER A 10 7.65 3.16 -53.71
N SER A 11 8.17 4.36 -53.41
CA SER A 11 9.60 4.78 -53.35
C SER A 11 9.66 6.18 -52.67
N SER A 12 10.50 6.52 -51.69
CA SER A 12 11.99 6.52 -51.53
C SER A 12 12.70 7.66 -52.29
N CYS A 13 13.69 8.41 -51.76
CA CYS A 13 14.20 8.64 -50.38
C CYS A 13 15.30 9.76 -50.40
N ARG A 14 15.65 10.37 -49.23
CA ARG A 14 16.79 11.32 -48.95
C ARG A 14 16.58 12.77 -49.45
N LEU A 15 17.10 13.85 -48.83
CA LEU A 15 17.94 14.10 -47.61
C LEU A 15 17.23 15.22 -46.76
N SER A 16 17.72 16.05 -45.81
CA SER A 16 18.96 16.41 -45.07
C SER A 16 18.51 17.09 -43.74
N GLN A 17 19.12 16.95 -42.54
CA GLN A 17 20.42 17.43 -41.99
C GLN A 17 20.68 18.95 -42.15
N ARG A 18 20.97 19.77 -41.11
CA ARG A 18 21.23 19.59 -39.64
C ARG A 18 20.46 20.69 -38.83
N ILE A 19 20.44 20.82 -37.49
CA ILE A 19 21.50 20.98 -36.45
C ILE A 19 20.96 20.53 -35.06
N TYR A 20 21.85 20.12 -34.15
CA TYR A 20 21.62 19.87 -32.71
C TYR A 20 22.89 20.20 -31.92
N ASP A 21 22.75 20.68 -30.66
CA ASP A 21 23.70 20.61 -29.52
C ASP A 21 23.15 21.49 -28.37
N HIS A 22 23.44 21.31 -27.05
CA HIS A 22 24.38 20.44 -26.34
C HIS A 22 23.74 19.76 -25.09
N LEU A 23 24.29 18.61 -24.64
CA LEU A 23 24.31 18.16 -23.23
C LEU A 23 25.53 17.22 -23.02
N PRO A 24 26.20 17.21 -21.85
CA PRO A 24 27.39 16.38 -21.60
C PRO A 24 27.09 14.96 -21.07
N PRO A 25 28.04 13.99 -21.19
CA PRO A 25 27.80 12.56 -20.93
C PRO A 25 28.25 12.06 -19.54
N SER A 26 27.77 10.87 -19.14
CA SER A 26 28.39 10.01 -18.12
C SER A 26 29.13 8.80 -18.77
N PRO A 27 30.14 8.19 -18.12
CA PRO A 27 31.03 7.22 -18.76
C PRO A 27 30.81 5.73 -18.39
N PHE A 28 31.49 4.88 -19.18
CA PHE A 28 31.76 3.45 -19.04
C PHE A 28 30.76 2.41 -19.61
N THR A 29 31.34 1.26 -19.99
CA THR A 29 30.96 0.49 -21.18
C THR A 29 31.34 -1.00 -21.07
N GLY A 30 30.56 -1.86 -21.73
CA GLY A 30 30.99 -3.21 -22.14
C GLY A 30 30.40 -4.36 -21.30
N CYS A 31 30.23 -5.57 -21.84
CA CYS A 31 30.33 -6.03 -23.22
C CYS A 31 29.34 -7.20 -23.47
N LEU A 32 28.88 -7.35 -24.71
CA LEU A 32 28.25 -8.59 -25.20
C LEU A 32 29.32 -9.59 -25.65
N PRO A 33 28.96 -10.88 -25.76
CA PRO A 33 28.87 -11.43 -27.11
C PRO A 33 27.54 -12.14 -27.40
N ILE A 34 27.22 -12.21 -28.69
CA ILE A 34 26.02 -12.88 -29.24
C ILE A 34 26.42 -14.24 -29.79
N TYR A 35 25.63 -15.29 -29.56
CA TYR A 35 25.55 -16.43 -30.49
C TYR A 35 24.17 -17.10 -30.49
N THR A 36 23.58 -17.16 -31.67
CA THR A 36 22.53 -18.11 -32.09
C THR A 36 22.68 -18.30 -33.60
N PRO A 37 22.38 -19.50 -34.13
CA PRO A 37 21.39 -19.52 -35.20
C PRO A 37 20.48 -20.77 -35.23
N LEU A 38 19.22 -20.52 -35.60
CA LEU A 38 18.36 -21.33 -36.48
C LEU A 38 18.14 -22.84 -36.20
N ALA A 39 16.86 -23.16 -35.95
CA ALA A 39 16.28 -24.46 -36.31
C ALA A 39 15.82 -24.46 -37.80
N PRO A 40 15.51 -25.64 -38.35
CA PRO A 40 14.26 -25.80 -39.09
C PRO A 40 13.40 -26.96 -38.54
N ALA A 41 12.11 -26.97 -38.89
CA ALA A 41 11.13 -27.91 -38.35
C ALA A 41 10.72 -29.00 -39.35
N SER A 42 10.36 -30.18 -38.85
CA SER A 42 9.50 -31.13 -39.56
C SER A 42 8.71 -32.05 -38.62
N SER A 43 7.49 -32.36 -39.05
CA SER A 43 6.61 -33.44 -38.60
C SER A 43 5.96 -34.02 -39.89
N PRO A 44 5.14 -35.10 -39.91
CA PRO A 44 4.48 -35.80 -38.79
C PRO A 44 4.58 -37.35 -38.84
N GLY A 45 3.98 -38.02 -37.85
CA GLY A 45 3.75 -39.47 -37.85
C GLY A 45 2.70 -39.90 -36.82
N LYS A 46 1.89 -40.93 -37.10
CA LYS A 46 0.84 -41.50 -36.22
C LYS A 46 1.00 -43.02 -36.08
N VAL A 47 0.27 -43.60 -35.11
CA VAL A 47 -0.42 -44.93 -35.11
C VAL A 47 -0.05 -45.89 -33.97
N CYS A 48 -1.10 -46.41 -33.30
CA CYS A 48 -1.21 -47.53 -32.34
C CYS A 48 -0.43 -47.49 -31.00
N ALA A 49 -0.92 -47.89 -29.81
CA ALA A 49 -2.16 -48.54 -29.27
C ALA A 49 -1.99 -49.98 -28.71
N ARG A 50 -2.89 -50.32 -27.75
CA ARG A 50 -2.94 -51.46 -26.80
C ARG A 50 -2.19 -51.17 -25.48
N SER A 51 -2.73 -51.26 -24.25
CA SER A 51 -3.91 -51.91 -23.60
C SER A 51 -3.63 -53.26 -22.93
N LEU A 52 -3.76 -53.31 -21.58
CA LEU A 52 -4.51 -54.27 -20.75
C LEU A 52 -4.53 -53.75 -19.28
N HIS A 53 -5.66 -53.74 -18.54
CA HIS A 53 -6.07 -54.71 -17.47
C HIS A 53 -5.14 -54.80 -16.23
N ARG A 54 -5.60 -54.95 -14.96
CA ARG A 54 -6.93 -55.16 -14.31
C ARG A 54 -6.84 -54.63 -12.84
N SER A 55 -7.79 -53.87 -12.30
CA SER A 55 -9.00 -54.29 -11.54
C SER A 55 -8.76 -54.89 -10.14
N ILE A 56 -9.36 -54.30 -9.10
CA ILE A 56 -9.87 -54.95 -7.86
C ILE A 56 -10.84 -53.99 -7.12
N VAL A 57 -11.58 -54.44 -6.09
CA VAL A 57 -12.98 -54.02 -5.84
C VAL A 57 -13.39 -53.93 -4.34
N PHE A 58 -14.11 -52.85 -3.97
CA PHE A 58 -15.12 -52.66 -2.89
C PHE A 58 -14.92 -53.19 -1.44
N PHE A 59 -15.04 -52.30 -0.43
CA PHE A 59 -16.16 -52.09 0.54
C PHE A 59 -15.70 -51.06 1.62
N LEU A 60 -16.40 -50.06 2.21
CA LEU A 60 -17.80 -49.66 2.56
C LEU A 60 -18.18 -49.82 4.06
N CYS A 61 -18.32 -48.68 4.77
CA CYS A 61 -19.05 -48.47 6.05
C CYS A 61 -18.55 -49.18 7.34
N SER A 62 -18.85 -48.77 8.58
CA SER A 62 -19.52 -47.55 9.16
C SER A 62 -19.27 -47.45 10.69
N LEU A 63 -19.38 -46.24 11.29
CA LEU A 63 -19.84 -45.90 12.68
C LEU A 63 -19.15 -46.57 13.92
N ALA A 64 -19.05 -45.99 15.13
CA ALA A 64 -19.23 -44.65 15.70
C ALA A 64 -18.70 -44.59 17.17
N SER A 65 -18.84 -43.43 17.85
CA SER A 65 -18.89 -43.22 19.32
C SER A 65 -17.59 -43.04 20.16
N ASN A 66 -17.42 -41.82 20.70
CA ASN A 66 -17.42 -41.43 22.14
C ASN A 66 -17.06 -42.50 23.21
N THR A 67 -16.33 -42.24 24.32
CA THR A 67 -15.90 -40.98 25.01
C THR A 67 -14.74 -41.29 26.01
N PRO A 68 -14.06 -40.31 26.66
CA PRO A 68 -12.79 -40.51 27.38
C PRO A 68 -12.90 -40.84 28.87
N LEU A 69 -11.76 -41.21 29.50
CA LEU A 69 -11.59 -41.32 30.96
C LEU A 69 -10.18 -40.87 31.40
N HIS A 70 -10.03 -40.46 32.66
CA HIS A 70 -8.84 -39.80 33.22
C HIS A 70 -8.10 -40.66 34.28
N SER A 71 -6.84 -40.26 34.53
CA SER A 71 -6.13 -40.24 35.83
C SER A 71 -5.53 -41.49 36.55
N ILE A 72 -4.18 -41.46 36.63
CA ILE A 72 -3.33 -41.50 37.87
C ILE A 72 -2.96 -42.88 38.50
N VAL A 73 -1.77 -42.90 39.16
CA VAL A 73 -1.09 -43.97 39.96
C VAL A 73 -0.29 -45.04 39.19
N SER A 74 0.90 -45.53 39.59
CA SER A 74 2.12 -44.92 40.21
C SER A 74 3.31 -45.92 40.26
N ALA A 75 4.54 -45.39 40.22
CA ALA A 75 5.79 -45.90 40.84
C ALA A 75 6.51 -47.21 40.40
N ARG A 76 7.79 -47.01 40.00
CA ARG A 76 9.00 -47.89 40.18
C ARG A 76 9.13 -49.13 39.26
N THR A 77 10.33 -49.57 38.83
CA THR A 77 11.73 -49.17 39.16
C THR A 77 12.70 -49.26 37.97
N HIS A 78 13.74 -48.41 37.99
CA HIS A 78 15.10 -48.60 37.45
C HIS A 78 15.30 -48.71 35.92
N GLY A 79 15.98 -47.70 35.38
CA GLY A 79 16.66 -47.67 34.08
C GLY A 79 17.48 -46.39 34.00
N ARG A 80 18.82 -46.47 33.95
CA ARG A 80 19.72 -45.32 34.12
C ARG A 80 20.59 -45.11 32.88
N GLU A 81 20.07 -44.37 31.91
CA GLU A 81 20.82 -43.94 30.73
C GLU A 81 20.97 -42.42 30.71
N ASN A 82 22.18 -41.94 30.48
CA ASN A 82 22.49 -40.53 30.37
C ASN A 82 22.24 -40.05 28.94
N THR A 83 21.08 -39.44 28.68
CA THR A 83 20.90 -38.55 27.53
C THR A 83 20.79 -37.12 28.02
N SER A 84 21.84 -36.33 27.82
CA SER A 84 21.84 -34.90 28.11
C SER A 84 21.05 -34.15 27.04
N THR A 85 19.72 -34.21 27.13
CA THR A 85 18.83 -33.32 26.38
C THR A 85 19.12 -31.89 26.81
N VAL A 86 19.92 -31.19 26.02
CA VAL A 86 20.00 -29.73 26.04
C VAL A 86 18.65 -29.23 25.52
N LEU A 87 17.70 -29.10 26.45
CA LEU A 87 16.51 -28.28 26.29
C LEU A 87 17.02 -26.84 26.12
N GLY A 88 17.26 -26.45 24.87
CA GLY A 88 17.54 -25.06 24.54
C GLY A 88 16.36 -24.23 25.02
N GLU A 89 16.61 -23.32 25.96
CA GLU A 89 15.60 -22.36 26.37
C GLU A 89 15.17 -21.58 25.13
N HIS A 90 13.95 -21.83 24.66
CA HIS A 90 13.28 -20.89 23.76
C HIS A 90 12.98 -19.62 24.56
N ARG A 91 14.01 -18.78 24.72
CA ARG A 91 13.86 -17.40 25.16
C ARG A 91 12.94 -16.71 24.16
N THR A 92 11.66 -16.59 24.53
CA THR A 92 10.73 -15.67 23.88
C THR A 92 11.27 -14.27 24.10
N VAL A 93 12.03 -13.75 23.13
CA VAL A 93 12.54 -12.39 23.18
C VAL A 93 11.32 -11.46 23.14
N THR A 94 11.05 -10.77 24.24
CA THR A 94 9.96 -9.80 24.34
C THR A 94 10.51 -8.42 24.00
N MET A 95 9.97 -7.79 22.95
CA MET A 95 10.28 -6.40 22.67
C MET A 95 9.59 -5.49 23.69
N GLU A 96 10.41 -4.93 24.59
CA GLU A 96 10.03 -3.92 25.57
C GLU A 96 10.55 -2.56 25.08
N VAL A 97 9.68 -1.74 24.50
CA VAL A 97 10.06 -0.39 24.03
C VAL A 97 9.97 0.60 25.19
N LYS A 98 11.12 1.20 25.55
CA LYS A 98 11.23 2.21 26.61
C LYS A 98 11.36 3.59 25.99
N VAL A 99 10.35 4.44 26.19
CA VAL A 99 10.42 5.86 25.83
C VAL A 99 11.47 6.56 26.69
N VAL A 100 12.34 7.33 26.05
CA VAL A 100 13.45 8.09 26.63
C VAL A 100 13.14 9.59 26.62
N SER A 101 12.54 10.10 25.54
CA SER A 101 12.12 11.50 25.42
C SER A 101 10.85 11.65 24.58
N SER A 102 10.10 12.72 24.79
CA SER A 102 9.07 13.19 23.85
C SER A 102 9.06 14.71 23.84
N LYS A 103 9.07 15.30 22.65
CA LYS A 103 9.15 16.75 22.42
C LYS A 103 8.48 17.15 21.10
N ILE A 104 8.26 18.45 20.92
CA ILE A 104 7.71 19.02 19.68
C ILE A 104 8.85 19.67 18.89
N VAL A 105 9.03 19.23 17.64
CA VAL A 105 10.03 19.75 16.69
C VAL A 105 9.34 20.77 15.79
N LYS A 106 9.73 22.04 15.94
CA LYS A 106 9.15 23.18 15.20
C LYS A 106 9.92 23.48 13.91
N PRO A 107 9.26 24.10 12.91
CA PRO A 107 9.91 24.65 11.71
C PRO A 107 11.16 25.49 11.99
N ARG A 108 12.30 25.08 11.44
CA ARG A 108 13.55 25.86 11.41
C ARG A 108 13.72 26.52 10.04
N TYR A 109 13.11 27.69 9.91
CA TYR A 109 13.38 28.61 8.79
C TYR A 109 14.85 29.05 8.77
N ALA A 110 15.35 29.36 7.58
CA ALA A 110 16.71 29.88 7.39
C ALA A 110 16.92 31.25 8.08
N ASP A 111 18.15 31.52 8.49
CA ASP A 111 18.50 32.77 9.16
C ASP A 111 18.35 33.96 8.21
N GLY A 112 17.72 35.04 8.70
CA GLY A 112 17.34 36.21 7.89
C GLY A 112 16.10 36.02 7.00
N ALA A 113 15.53 34.82 6.87
CA ALA A 113 14.30 34.61 6.11
C ALA A 113 13.08 35.26 6.81
N ALA A 114 12.18 35.81 6.00
CA ALA A 114 10.88 36.30 6.48
C ALA A 114 10.08 35.14 7.10
N ARG A 115 9.53 35.35 8.30
CA ARG A 115 8.68 34.35 8.95
C ARG A 115 7.31 34.34 8.26
N PRO A 116 6.76 33.16 7.89
CA PRO A 116 5.47 33.08 7.23
C PRO A 116 4.32 33.37 8.21
N ASN A 117 3.11 33.51 7.69
CA ASN A 117 1.95 33.75 8.53
C ASN A 117 1.59 32.51 9.37
N THR A 118 1.49 32.67 10.68
CA THR A 118 1.07 31.64 11.64
C THR A 118 -0.42 31.63 11.96
N THR A 119 -1.22 32.52 11.33
CA THR A 119 -2.69 32.53 11.41
C THR A 119 -3.37 32.04 10.11
N GLU A 120 -2.58 31.62 9.13
CA GLU A 120 -3.08 31.11 7.85
C GLU A 120 -3.80 29.77 8.02
N HIS A 121 -5.04 29.69 7.55
CA HIS A 121 -5.81 28.44 7.48
C HIS A 121 -5.90 28.00 6.02
N VAL A 122 -5.51 26.76 5.76
CA VAL A 122 -5.66 26.09 4.47
C VAL A 122 -6.89 25.20 4.53
N PRO A 123 -7.98 25.50 3.79
CA PRO A 123 -9.18 24.66 3.80
C PRO A 123 -8.91 23.31 3.12
N SER A 124 -9.48 22.23 3.66
CA SER A 124 -9.38 20.90 3.05
C SER A 124 -10.07 20.87 1.69
N SER A 125 -9.39 20.33 0.67
CA SER A 125 -9.98 20.12 -0.67
C SER A 125 -11.13 19.11 -0.64
N VAL A 126 -11.80 18.88 -1.78
CA VAL A 126 -12.76 17.77 -1.88
C VAL A 126 -12.11 16.42 -1.55
N PHE A 127 -10.87 16.18 -2.00
CA PHE A 127 -10.15 14.92 -1.79
C PHE A 127 -9.73 14.72 -0.33
N ASP A 128 -9.30 15.80 0.33
CA ASP A 128 -8.99 15.80 1.77
C ASP A 128 -10.25 15.58 2.63
N ARG A 129 -11.42 16.07 2.19
CA ARG A 129 -12.70 15.89 2.92
C ARG A 129 -13.28 14.48 2.79
N ILE A 130 -13.15 13.83 1.63
CA ILE A 130 -13.71 12.49 1.38
C ILE A 130 -12.82 11.31 1.77
N THR A 131 -11.52 11.52 2.04
CA THR A 131 -10.58 10.46 2.45
C THR A 131 -10.74 10.06 3.92
N TYR A 132 -10.00 9.04 4.37
CA TYR A 132 -9.96 8.62 5.77
C TYR A 132 -9.37 9.72 6.66
N HIS A 133 -10.02 10.00 7.79
CA HIS A 133 -9.56 11.02 8.76
C HIS A 133 -8.94 10.31 9.97
N ILE A 134 -7.77 9.70 9.73
CA ILE A 134 -7.05 8.83 10.65
C ILE A 134 -5.55 9.13 10.62
N GLN A 135 -4.81 8.71 11.65
CA GLN A 135 -3.34 8.67 11.61
C GLN A 135 -2.89 7.40 10.87
N MET A 136 -2.18 7.54 9.76
CA MET A 136 -1.60 6.42 9.00
C MET A 136 -0.12 6.26 9.36
N ALA A 137 0.31 5.03 9.66
CA ALA A 137 1.66 4.74 10.15
C ALA A 137 2.48 3.82 9.23
N ILE A 138 3.75 4.21 9.01
CA ILE A 138 4.76 3.50 8.23
C ILE A 138 5.99 3.29 9.13
N ILE A 139 6.54 2.07 9.13
CA ILE A 139 7.73 1.71 9.90
C ILE A 139 8.90 1.49 8.95
N TYR A 140 10.00 2.19 9.18
CA TYR A 140 11.28 2.05 8.47
C TYR A 140 12.35 1.48 9.41
N ALA A 141 13.31 0.74 8.86
CA ALA A 141 14.36 0.05 9.63
C ALA A 141 15.76 0.29 9.03
N PHE A 142 16.66 0.89 9.80
CA PHE A 142 18.04 1.19 9.40
C PHE A 142 19.03 0.30 10.19
N GLN A 143 20.01 -0.25 9.48
CA GLN A 143 21.09 -1.06 10.08
C GLN A 143 22.07 -0.18 10.86
N ALA A 144 22.92 -0.83 11.66
CA ALA A 144 24.02 -0.16 12.34
C ALA A 144 25.20 0.11 11.37
N PRO A 145 25.90 1.25 11.46
CA PRO A 145 25.62 2.39 12.34
C PRO A 145 24.43 3.23 11.83
N ALA A 146 23.36 3.31 12.64
CA ALA A 146 22.18 4.08 12.27
C ALA A 146 22.41 5.61 12.47
N PRO A 147 21.64 6.48 11.78
CA PRO A 147 21.80 7.93 11.88
C PRO A 147 21.62 8.45 13.32
N SER A 148 22.24 9.58 13.66
CA SER A 148 22.06 10.20 14.99
C SER A 148 20.67 10.81 15.14
N THR A 149 20.20 10.98 16.39
CA THR A 149 18.91 11.63 16.64
C THR A 149 18.98 13.10 16.22
N GLU A 150 20.11 13.76 16.48
CA GLU A 150 20.35 15.16 16.16
C GLU A 150 20.26 15.43 14.64
N ASP A 151 20.79 14.54 13.80
CA ASP A 151 20.69 14.68 12.34
C ASP A 151 19.25 14.55 11.84
N ILE A 152 18.52 13.55 12.36
CA ILE A 152 17.12 13.29 12.03
C ILE A 152 16.22 14.45 12.49
N GLU A 153 16.43 14.96 13.71
CA GLU A 153 15.68 16.08 14.30
C GLU A 153 15.98 17.41 13.59
N ARG A 154 17.25 17.69 13.30
CA ARG A 154 17.67 18.86 12.51
C ARG A 154 17.02 18.85 11.14
N GLY A 155 17.06 17.70 10.46
CA GLY A 155 16.37 17.49 9.19
C GLY A 155 14.87 17.67 9.30
N LEU A 156 14.25 17.17 10.38
CA LEU A 156 12.80 17.28 10.62
C LEU A 156 12.39 18.75 10.78
N ALA A 157 13.12 19.52 11.60
CA ALA A 157 12.89 20.94 11.77
C ALA A 157 13.02 21.72 10.44
N GLN A 158 14.02 21.38 9.61
CA GLN A 158 14.26 22.02 8.32
C GLN A 158 13.17 21.68 7.27
N VAL A 159 12.78 20.41 7.12
CA VAL A 159 11.73 20.02 6.14
C VAL A 159 10.36 20.58 6.53
N LEU A 160 10.04 20.68 7.83
CA LEU A 160 8.79 21.27 8.33
C LEU A 160 8.66 22.77 8.03
N ALA A 161 9.77 23.48 7.79
CA ALA A 161 9.74 24.88 7.32
C ALA A 161 9.36 25.02 5.83
N VAL A 162 9.48 23.94 5.06
CA VAL A 162 9.03 23.86 3.66
C VAL A 162 7.62 23.27 3.57
N TYR A 163 7.39 22.15 4.27
CA TYR A 163 6.13 21.40 4.28
C TYR A 163 5.24 21.81 5.46
N ARG A 164 4.91 23.11 5.54
CA ARG A 164 4.23 23.73 6.71
C ARG A 164 2.91 23.06 7.13
N LEU A 165 2.19 22.41 6.21
CA LEU A 165 0.99 21.63 6.52
C LEU A 165 1.26 20.52 7.57
N PHE A 166 2.41 19.85 7.49
CA PHE A 166 2.83 18.84 8.46
C PHE A 166 3.35 19.44 9.79
N ALA A 167 3.53 20.76 9.87
CA ALA A 167 3.83 21.50 11.09
C ALA A 167 2.62 22.22 11.70
N GLY A 168 1.46 22.21 11.03
CA GLY A 168 0.22 22.83 11.49
C GLY A 168 -0.63 21.91 12.37
N GLN A 169 -1.91 22.23 12.48
CA GLN A 169 -2.91 21.41 13.18
C GLN A 169 -4.21 21.33 12.39
N VAL A 170 -4.86 20.17 12.35
CA VAL A 170 -6.20 20.02 11.77
C VAL A 170 -7.22 20.74 12.66
N ARG A 171 -7.88 21.76 12.11
CA ARG A 171 -8.80 22.67 12.83
C ARG A 171 -9.91 23.14 11.90
N ALA A 172 -11.09 23.40 12.46
CA ALA A 172 -12.15 24.11 11.74
C ALA A 172 -11.71 25.55 11.39
N GLY A 173 -12.03 25.99 10.18
CA GLY A 173 -11.79 27.35 9.70
C GLY A 173 -12.85 28.35 10.16
N PRO A 174 -12.76 29.62 9.74
CA PRO A 174 -13.74 30.66 10.08
C PRO A 174 -15.17 30.39 9.56
N ASP A 175 -15.30 29.51 8.57
CA ASP A 175 -16.55 29.01 7.98
C ASP A 175 -17.06 27.71 8.64
N GLY A 176 -16.31 27.16 9.60
CA GLY A 176 -16.57 25.87 10.24
C GLY A 176 -16.07 24.65 9.46
N ALA A 177 -15.54 24.82 8.24
CA ALA A 177 -15.03 23.70 7.45
C ALA A 177 -13.69 23.19 7.99
N LEU A 178 -13.43 21.88 7.90
CA LEU A 178 -12.12 21.34 8.26
C LEU A 178 -11.03 21.83 7.30
N GLY A 179 -9.84 22.02 7.87
CA GLY A 179 -8.62 22.39 7.17
C GLY A 179 -7.44 22.33 8.13
N VAL A 180 -6.31 22.92 7.72
CA VAL A 180 -5.10 22.97 8.54
C VAL A 180 -4.75 24.41 8.86
N LEU A 181 -4.67 24.71 10.16
CA LEU A 181 -4.10 25.96 10.64
C LEU A 181 -2.56 25.83 10.61
N LEU A 182 -1.91 26.67 9.81
CA LEU A 182 -0.44 26.72 9.67
C LEU A 182 0.20 27.51 10.82
N ASN A 183 -0.03 27.09 12.07
CA ASN A 183 0.43 27.78 13.28
C ASN A 183 1.86 27.44 13.73
N ASP A 184 2.63 26.70 12.93
CA ASP A 184 3.97 26.20 13.27
C ASP A 184 3.98 25.49 14.65
N HIS A 185 2.92 24.73 14.95
CA HIS A 185 2.83 23.89 16.14
C HIS A 185 4.06 22.98 16.23
N GLY A 186 4.37 22.29 15.14
CA GLY A 186 5.47 21.33 15.00
C GLY A 186 5.00 19.88 15.07
N ALA A 187 5.88 18.97 14.64
CA ALA A 187 5.66 17.53 14.70
C ALA A 187 6.10 16.97 16.06
N ARG A 188 5.48 15.89 16.51
CA ARG A 188 5.90 15.17 17.73
C ARG A 188 7.08 14.27 17.42
N LEU A 189 8.16 14.37 18.19
CA LEU A 189 9.30 13.46 18.14
C LEU A 189 9.41 12.72 19.48
N VAL A 190 9.40 11.39 19.41
CA VAL A 190 9.59 10.46 20.52
C VAL A 190 10.92 9.74 20.31
N GLU A 191 11.78 9.72 21.32
CA GLU A 191 12.95 8.83 21.34
C GLU A 191 12.66 7.64 22.23
N ALA A 192 13.02 6.44 21.77
CA ALA A 192 12.83 5.21 22.52
C ALA A 192 14.01 4.25 22.34
N ARG A 193 14.10 3.24 23.20
CA ARG A 193 15.10 2.18 23.10
C ARG A 193 14.56 0.80 23.43
N VAL A 194 15.25 -0.22 22.94
CA VAL A 194 15.00 -1.64 23.22
C VAL A 194 16.32 -2.28 23.66
N ASP A 195 16.44 -2.54 24.97
CA ASP A 195 17.71 -2.97 25.59
C ASP A 195 18.01 -4.47 25.38
N GLY A 196 16.98 -5.29 25.20
CA GLY A 196 17.07 -6.76 25.24
C GLY A 196 16.92 -7.48 23.90
N ALA A 197 16.91 -6.75 22.78
CA ALA A 197 16.60 -7.28 21.45
C ALA A 197 17.27 -6.50 20.30
N THR A 198 17.20 -7.08 19.10
CA THR A 198 17.75 -6.56 17.85
C THR A 198 16.66 -6.36 16.80
N LEU A 199 16.83 -5.38 15.91
CA LEU A 199 15.85 -5.09 14.86
C LEU A 199 15.63 -6.26 13.88
N VAL A 200 16.58 -7.18 13.75
CA VAL A 200 16.44 -8.39 12.89
C VAL A 200 15.42 -9.38 13.46
N GLU A 201 15.24 -9.42 14.79
CA GLU A 201 14.22 -10.27 15.43
C GLU A 201 12.79 -9.69 15.26
N PHE A 202 12.69 -8.37 14.97
CA PHE A 202 11.42 -7.62 14.99
C PHE A 202 11.05 -6.89 13.69
N ALA A 203 11.89 -6.93 12.65
CA ALA A 203 11.57 -6.55 11.27
C ALA A 203 11.04 -7.78 10.53
N PRO A 204 9.75 -8.15 10.70
CA PRO A 204 9.43 -9.55 10.86
C PRO A 204 8.89 -10.16 9.56
N PRO A 205 9.16 -11.44 9.27
CA PRO A 205 8.52 -12.15 8.15
C PRO A 205 7.01 -12.33 8.36
N LYS A 206 6.51 -12.06 9.57
CA LYS A 206 5.08 -12.07 9.95
C LYS A 206 4.75 -10.78 10.72
N PRO A 207 3.96 -9.85 10.17
CA PRO A 207 3.46 -8.69 10.90
C PRO A 207 2.66 -9.13 12.14
N SER A 208 2.78 -8.42 13.25
CA SER A 208 2.11 -8.73 14.52
C SER A 208 1.86 -7.45 15.33
N PRO A 209 0.98 -7.46 16.35
CA PRO A 209 0.70 -6.28 17.18
C PRO A 209 1.94 -5.68 17.85
N VAL A 210 3.05 -6.42 17.97
CA VAL A 210 4.27 -5.93 18.61
C VAL A 210 4.87 -4.71 17.89
N VAL A 211 4.64 -4.57 16.58
CA VAL A 211 5.15 -3.44 15.79
C VAL A 211 4.44 -2.12 16.10
N LEU A 212 3.26 -2.16 16.75
CA LEU A 212 2.57 -0.96 17.23
C LEU A 212 3.43 -0.18 18.24
N GLN A 213 4.33 -0.85 18.98
CA GLN A 213 5.27 -0.19 19.87
C GLN A 213 6.39 0.58 19.14
N LEU A 214 6.50 0.49 17.81
CA LEU A 214 7.59 1.13 17.03
C LEU A 214 7.22 2.49 16.45
N HIS A 215 5.97 2.94 16.60
CA HIS A 215 5.52 4.30 16.28
C HIS A 215 4.74 4.88 17.48
N PRO A 216 4.47 6.20 17.50
CA PRO A 216 3.60 6.81 18.50
C PRO A 216 2.16 6.29 18.40
N ASP A 217 1.39 6.38 19.48
CA ASP A 217 -0.03 6.00 19.46
C ASP A 217 -0.83 6.79 18.40
N LEU A 218 -1.78 6.11 17.78
CA LEU A 218 -2.59 6.58 16.66
C LEU A 218 -4.03 6.93 17.09
N GLU A 219 -4.48 6.44 18.26
CA GLU A 219 -5.87 6.57 18.73
C GLU A 219 -6.09 7.64 19.82
N SER A 220 -5.01 8.08 20.49
CA SER A 220 -5.01 9.25 21.38
C SER A 220 -5.52 10.56 20.71
N ASP A 221 -5.80 11.60 21.52
CA ASP A 221 -6.05 12.97 21.05
C ASP A 221 -4.76 13.60 20.46
N VAL A 222 -4.37 13.15 19.27
CA VAL A 222 -3.16 13.58 18.57
C VAL A 222 -3.41 14.96 17.96
N GLN A 223 -2.81 15.98 18.57
CA GLN A 223 -2.95 17.37 18.12
C GLN A 223 -1.96 17.75 17.02
N GLU A 224 -0.96 16.91 16.73
CA GLU A 224 0.01 17.09 15.65
C GLU A 224 -0.45 16.46 14.33
N VAL A 225 -0.14 17.09 13.20
CA VAL A 225 -0.35 16.47 11.87
C VAL A 225 0.64 15.33 11.63
N VAL A 226 1.83 15.38 12.24
CA VAL A 226 2.88 14.35 12.13
C VAL A 226 3.40 13.97 13.52
N GLN A 227 3.58 12.66 13.72
CA GLN A 227 4.32 12.09 14.83
C GLN A 227 5.44 11.17 14.33
N VAL A 228 6.57 11.15 15.03
CA VAL A 228 7.74 10.32 14.74
C VAL A 228 8.22 9.65 16.01
N GLN A 229 8.54 8.35 15.94
CA GLN A 229 9.30 7.65 16.97
C GLN A 229 10.61 7.10 16.42
N LEU A 230 11.68 7.29 17.18
CA LEU A 230 13.03 6.80 16.90
C LEU A 230 13.40 5.73 17.94
N THR A 231 13.18 4.45 17.62
CA THR A 231 13.47 3.32 18.52
C THR A 231 14.84 2.72 18.21
N ARG A 232 15.82 2.94 19.10
CA ARG A 232 17.17 2.34 18.98
C ARG A 232 17.25 0.98 19.65
N PHE A 233 17.81 -0.01 18.95
CA PHE A 233 17.98 -1.37 19.45
C PHE A 233 19.39 -1.60 19.99
N ALA A 234 19.56 -2.61 20.85
CA ALA A 234 20.84 -2.92 21.50
C ALA A 234 22.01 -3.16 20.54
N CYS A 235 21.75 -3.58 19.29
CA CYS A 235 22.76 -3.73 18.24
C CYS A 235 23.08 -2.45 17.44
N GLY A 236 22.59 -1.27 17.87
CA GLY A 236 22.87 0.02 17.23
C GLY A 236 22.05 0.31 15.96
N SER A 237 21.08 -0.54 15.64
CA SER A 237 20.09 -0.31 14.58
C SER A 237 18.92 0.56 15.07
N LEU A 238 18.15 1.12 14.13
CA LEU A 238 17.10 2.09 14.40
C LEU A 238 15.81 1.72 13.64
N ALA A 239 14.70 1.63 14.35
CA ALA A 239 13.38 1.76 13.72
C ALA A 239 12.93 3.23 13.76
N VAL A 240 12.37 3.70 12.63
CA VAL A 240 11.72 5.01 12.50
C VAL A 240 10.25 4.75 12.21
N GLY A 241 9.40 4.89 13.23
CA GLY A 241 7.96 4.87 13.07
C GLY A 241 7.45 6.26 12.74
N PHE A 242 6.98 6.46 11.52
CA PHE A 242 6.39 7.72 11.06
C PHE A 242 4.86 7.57 11.00
N ALA A 243 4.13 8.51 11.61
CA ALA A 243 2.68 8.59 11.53
C ALA A 243 2.24 9.99 11.08
N ALA A 244 1.25 10.07 10.20
CA ALA A 244 0.68 11.33 9.74
C ALA A 244 -0.83 11.27 9.54
N ASN A 245 -1.50 12.41 9.74
CA ASN A 245 -2.95 12.52 9.56
C ASN A 245 -3.30 12.50 8.07
N HIS A 246 -3.97 11.44 7.62
CA HIS A 246 -4.30 11.22 6.20
C HIS A 246 -5.26 12.28 5.65
N ALA A 247 -5.99 13.02 6.49
CA ALA A 247 -6.79 14.18 6.07
C ALA A 247 -5.97 15.35 5.51
N VAL A 248 -4.64 15.35 5.68
CA VAL A 248 -3.74 16.44 5.24
C VAL A 248 -2.90 16.06 4.02
N ALA A 249 -2.59 14.79 3.82
CA ALA A 249 -1.83 14.31 2.66
C ALA A 249 -2.18 12.85 2.34
N ASP A 250 -2.08 12.49 1.06
CA ASP A 250 -2.06 11.08 0.65
C ASP A 250 -0.65 10.46 0.77
N GLY A 251 -0.53 9.16 0.54
CA GLY A 251 0.75 8.44 0.61
C GLY A 251 1.79 8.93 -0.41
N HIS A 252 1.39 9.51 -1.54
CA HIS A 252 2.33 10.06 -2.53
C HIS A 252 2.98 11.33 -1.98
N ALA A 253 2.16 12.31 -1.57
CA ALA A 253 2.62 13.54 -0.93
C ALA A 253 3.45 13.25 0.34
N THR A 254 2.99 12.30 1.17
CA THR A 254 3.73 11.84 2.35
C THR A 254 5.10 11.25 1.99
N SER A 255 5.19 10.49 0.89
CA SER A 255 6.47 9.92 0.44
C SER A 255 7.45 10.96 -0.11
N ASP A 256 6.98 12.02 -0.79
CA ASP A 256 7.80 13.17 -1.17
C ASP A 256 8.37 13.88 0.08
N PHE A 257 7.55 14.09 1.12
CA PHE A 257 8.00 14.66 2.39
C PHE A 257 9.10 13.82 3.05
N LEU A 258 8.95 12.48 3.07
CA LEU A 258 9.94 11.58 3.68
C LEU A 258 11.29 11.66 2.95
N VAL A 259 11.29 11.65 1.61
CA VAL A 259 12.54 11.83 0.84
C VAL A 259 13.15 13.22 1.07
N ALA A 260 12.32 14.28 1.12
CA ALA A 260 12.77 15.63 1.43
C ALA A 260 13.36 15.76 2.85
N TRP A 261 12.82 15.02 3.84
CA TRP A 261 13.33 14.94 5.21
C TRP A 261 14.71 14.28 5.27
N GLY A 262 14.90 13.16 4.58
CA GLY A 262 16.22 12.52 4.46
C GLY A 262 17.26 13.41 3.77
N ARG A 263 16.85 14.16 2.75
CA ARG A 263 17.70 15.18 2.10
C ARG A 263 18.07 16.31 3.08
N ALA A 264 17.11 16.83 3.83
CA ALA A 264 17.33 17.87 4.84
C ALA A 264 18.31 17.42 5.95
N ALA A 265 18.16 16.20 6.48
CA ALA A 265 19.06 15.64 7.50
C ALA A 265 20.53 15.62 7.03
N ARG A 266 20.75 15.27 5.75
CA ARG A 266 22.06 15.28 5.08
C ARG A 266 22.58 16.68 4.69
N GLY A 267 21.82 17.75 4.94
CA GLY A 267 22.16 19.10 4.51
C GLY A 267 22.06 19.32 2.99
N LEU A 268 21.33 18.46 2.28
CA LEU A 268 21.07 18.59 0.84
C LEU A 268 19.87 19.51 0.60
N ASP A 269 19.78 20.07 -0.61
CA ASP A 269 18.63 20.87 -1.04
C ASP A 269 17.31 20.06 -0.91
N ILE A 270 16.37 20.61 -0.15
CA ILE A 270 15.09 20.00 0.20
C ILE A 270 14.15 19.91 -1.02
N SER A 271 14.30 20.81 -2.00
CA SER A 271 13.40 20.90 -3.16
C SER A 271 13.45 19.68 -4.09
N GLY A 272 14.62 19.06 -4.22
CA GLY A 272 14.82 17.89 -5.09
C GLY A 272 14.50 18.24 -6.55
N PRO A 273 13.55 17.56 -7.21
CA PRO A 273 13.10 17.88 -8.57
C PRO A 273 11.88 18.83 -8.61
N TRP A 274 11.34 19.25 -7.47
CA TRP A 274 10.02 19.90 -7.37
C TRP A 274 10.10 21.38 -6.94
N PRO A 275 9.06 22.19 -7.24
CA PRO A 275 8.94 23.55 -6.71
C PRO A 275 8.97 23.60 -5.18
N THR A 276 9.48 24.69 -4.61
CA THR A 276 9.57 24.91 -3.17
C THR A 276 9.11 26.33 -2.80
N PRO A 277 8.19 26.50 -1.83
CA PRO A 277 7.47 25.46 -1.11
C PRO A 277 6.54 24.64 -2.03
N PRO A 278 6.23 23.38 -1.69
CA PRO A 278 5.38 22.53 -2.51
C PRO A 278 3.96 23.11 -2.63
N PRO A 279 3.37 23.13 -3.84
CA PRO A 279 2.04 23.67 -4.05
C PRO A 279 0.99 22.82 -3.33
N HIS A 280 0.21 23.47 -2.46
CA HIS A 280 -0.86 22.83 -1.67
C HIS A 280 -2.17 23.63 -1.73
N ASN A 281 -2.08 24.96 -1.62
CA ASN A 281 -3.20 25.89 -1.81
C ASN A 281 -2.92 26.82 -3.01
N HIS A 282 -3.16 26.35 -4.24
CA HIS A 282 -2.92 27.13 -5.46
C HIS A 282 -4.22 27.66 -6.07
N PRO A 283 -4.36 28.97 -6.35
CA PRO A 283 -5.55 29.52 -7.03
C PRO A 283 -5.87 28.78 -8.33
N GLY A 284 -7.08 28.23 -8.45
CA GLY A 284 -7.52 27.44 -9.60
C GLY A 284 -7.32 25.92 -9.49
N LEU A 285 -6.57 25.44 -8.49
CA LEU A 285 -6.50 24.00 -8.19
C LEU A 285 -7.89 23.49 -7.77
N PHE A 286 -8.34 22.40 -8.39
CA PHE A 286 -9.66 21.79 -8.16
C PHE A 286 -10.83 22.78 -8.21
N ARG A 287 -10.74 23.80 -9.08
CA ARG A 287 -11.84 24.75 -9.27
C ARG A 287 -13.04 24.01 -9.92
N PRO A 288 -14.26 24.12 -9.38
CA PRO A 288 -15.44 23.61 -10.06
C PRO A 288 -15.72 24.39 -11.35
N ARG A 289 -16.35 23.72 -12.32
CA ARG A 289 -16.89 24.39 -13.50
C ARG A 289 -18.08 25.27 -13.10
N ASP A 290 -18.36 26.28 -13.92
CA ASP A 290 -19.45 27.22 -13.72
C ASP A 290 -20.35 27.24 -14.97
N PRO A 291 -21.58 26.70 -14.92
CA PRO A 291 -22.16 25.95 -13.79
C PRO A 291 -21.48 24.59 -13.56
N PRO A 292 -21.58 24.00 -12.36
CA PRO A 292 -21.05 22.66 -12.07
C PRO A 292 -21.71 21.57 -12.95
N LEU A 293 -20.91 20.72 -13.60
CA LEU A 293 -21.35 19.72 -14.56
C LEU A 293 -21.06 18.29 -14.06
N VAL A 294 -21.97 17.76 -13.26
CA VAL A 294 -21.90 16.39 -12.74
C VAL A 294 -22.22 15.40 -13.87
N ASN A 295 -21.20 14.68 -14.34
CA ASN A 295 -21.29 13.72 -15.46
C ASN A 295 -21.40 12.25 -15.00
N PHE A 296 -21.11 11.98 -13.73
CA PHE A 296 -21.11 10.65 -13.13
C PHE A 296 -21.89 10.66 -11.82
N GLU A 297 -22.46 9.52 -11.43
CA GLU A 297 -23.07 9.38 -10.11
C GLU A 297 -21.99 9.12 -9.05
N HIS A 298 -22.07 9.85 -7.95
CA HIS A 298 -21.14 9.83 -6.81
C HIS A 298 -21.83 9.35 -5.52
N ARG A 299 -23.18 9.27 -5.51
CA ARG A 299 -23.99 8.61 -4.46
C ARG A 299 -23.86 7.09 -4.59
N GLY A 300 -23.60 6.42 -3.47
CA GLY A 300 -23.23 5.01 -3.44
C GLY A 300 -21.79 4.73 -3.91
N VAL A 301 -20.95 5.77 -4.06
CA VAL A 301 -19.56 5.64 -4.56
C VAL A 301 -18.59 6.36 -3.62
N GLU A 302 -18.32 7.66 -3.80
CA GLU A 302 -17.55 8.46 -2.84
C GLU A 302 -18.41 8.93 -1.65
N TYR A 303 -19.72 9.11 -1.88
CA TYR A 303 -20.69 9.57 -0.90
C TYR A 303 -21.83 8.56 -0.72
N TYR A 304 -22.47 8.54 0.45
CA TYR A 304 -23.69 7.76 0.72
C TYR A 304 -24.67 8.59 1.56
N ARG A 305 -25.96 8.24 1.54
CA ARG A 305 -26.95 8.80 2.48
C ARG A 305 -27.12 7.84 3.66
N PRO A 306 -26.89 8.26 4.92
CA PRO A 306 -27.19 7.45 6.09
C PRO A 306 -28.68 7.07 6.16
N SER A 307 -28.99 5.84 6.59
CA SER A 307 -30.38 5.46 6.87
C SER A 307 -30.78 5.95 8.26
N PRO A 308 -31.97 6.59 8.43
CA PRO A 308 -32.48 6.96 9.75
C PRO A 308 -32.62 5.80 10.75
N SER A 309 -32.65 4.55 10.25
CA SER A 309 -32.75 3.33 11.05
C SER A 309 -31.42 2.77 11.57
N ASN A 310 -30.28 3.28 11.09
CA ASN A 310 -28.93 2.85 11.53
C ASN A 310 -28.17 4.03 12.17
N PRO A 311 -28.50 4.44 13.41
CA PRO A 311 -27.68 5.39 14.15
C PRO A 311 -26.30 4.79 14.43
N LYS A 312 -25.26 5.37 13.82
CA LYS A 312 -23.84 4.95 13.84
C LYS A 312 -23.57 3.53 13.30
N GLN A 313 -22.98 3.43 12.10
CA GLN A 313 -22.03 2.35 11.76
C GLN A 313 -20.62 2.65 12.31
N GLY A 314 -20.53 3.32 13.46
CA GLY A 314 -19.29 3.82 14.08
C GLY A 314 -18.90 3.12 15.39
N GLU A 315 -19.65 2.10 15.80
CA GLU A 315 -19.34 1.22 16.93
C GLU A 315 -19.30 -0.22 16.41
N GLY A 316 -18.24 -0.53 15.66
CA GLY A 316 -17.91 -1.90 15.26
C GLY A 316 -17.59 -2.71 16.50
N GLY A 317 -18.47 -3.65 16.86
CA GLY A 317 -18.21 -4.54 17.99
C GLY A 317 -17.00 -5.44 17.68
N HIS A 318 -15.92 -5.32 18.46
CA HIS A 318 -14.60 -5.93 18.22
C HIS A 318 -14.55 -7.47 18.03
N HIS A 319 -15.68 -8.17 18.06
CA HIS A 319 -15.85 -9.62 17.94
C HIS A 319 -15.33 -10.25 16.63
N GLY A 320 -14.82 -9.46 15.68
CA GLY A 320 -14.16 -9.95 14.46
C GLY A 320 -12.62 -9.87 14.48
N ALA A 321 -12.05 -8.83 15.10
CA ALA A 321 -10.62 -8.50 14.97
C ALA A 321 -9.69 -9.55 15.61
N ASP A 322 -10.11 -10.13 16.73
CA ASP A 322 -9.38 -11.18 17.47
C ASP A 322 -9.08 -12.45 16.65
N ASN A 323 -9.73 -12.61 15.49
CA ASN A 323 -9.57 -13.76 14.59
C ASN A 323 -8.90 -13.41 13.25
N VAL A 324 -8.35 -12.18 13.09
CA VAL A 324 -7.66 -11.75 11.86
C VAL A 324 -6.14 -11.79 12.05
N VAL A 325 -5.43 -12.34 11.07
CA VAL A 325 -3.96 -12.41 11.05
C VAL A 325 -3.41 -11.88 9.73
N ILE A 326 -2.37 -11.05 9.82
CA ILE A 326 -1.74 -10.44 8.65
C ILE A 326 -0.67 -11.39 8.10
N HIS A 327 -0.95 -12.01 6.96
CA HIS A 327 0.02 -12.82 6.22
C HIS A 327 0.81 -11.95 5.25
N LYS A 328 2.14 -11.99 5.32
CA LYS A 328 3.01 -11.33 4.33
C LYS A 328 3.30 -12.29 3.16
N ALA A 329 2.59 -12.11 2.06
CA ALA A 329 2.83 -12.85 0.82
C ALA A 329 3.93 -12.20 -0.02
N HIS A 330 5.12 -12.81 -0.02
CA HIS A 330 6.21 -12.44 -0.92
C HIS A 330 6.01 -13.04 -2.31
N PHE A 331 6.01 -12.21 -3.34
CA PHE A 331 5.89 -12.59 -4.75
C PHE A 331 7.15 -12.24 -5.52
N THR A 332 7.94 -13.26 -5.89
CA THR A 332 9.18 -13.06 -6.65
C THR A 332 8.90 -12.43 -8.02
N LYS A 333 9.92 -11.73 -8.54
CA LYS A 333 9.89 -11.12 -9.89
C LYS A 333 9.44 -12.10 -10.98
N ASP A 334 9.87 -13.36 -10.90
CA ASP A 334 9.57 -14.38 -11.90
C ASP A 334 8.15 -14.95 -11.75
N PHE A 335 7.65 -15.11 -10.51
CA PHE A 335 6.25 -15.46 -10.27
C PHE A 335 5.31 -14.36 -10.81
N ILE A 336 5.64 -13.10 -10.56
CA ILE A 336 4.94 -11.93 -11.12
C ILE A 336 5.00 -11.94 -12.65
N ALA A 337 6.14 -12.29 -13.26
CA ALA A 337 6.27 -12.41 -14.70
C ALA A 337 5.39 -13.54 -15.27
N GLY A 338 5.31 -14.68 -14.59
CA GLY A 338 4.42 -15.81 -14.92
C GLY A 338 2.94 -15.43 -14.88
N LEU A 339 2.48 -14.85 -13.75
CA LEU A 339 1.12 -14.28 -13.63
C LEU A 339 0.83 -13.29 -14.75
N ARG A 340 1.79 -12.40 -15.05
CA ARG A 340 1.64 -11.36 -16.07
C ARG A 340 1.54 -11.94 -17.49
N ALA A 341 2.28 -13.00 -17.79
CA ALA A 341 2.17 -13.73 -19.05
C ALA A 341 0.79 -14.41 -19.17
N LYS A 342 0.38 -15.20 -18.16
CA LYS A 342 -0.93 -15.90 -18.12
C LYS A 342 -2.12 -14.93 -18.20
N ALA A 343 -2.03 -13.77 -17.56
CA ALA A 343 -3.06 -12.73 -17.67
C ALA A 343 -3.06 -12.01 -19.03
N SER A 344 -1.89 -11.78 -19.64
CA SER A 344 -1.75 -10.98 -20.87
C SER A 344 -1.86 -11.76 -22.18
N GLU A 345 -2.09 -13.07 -22.12
CA GLU A 345 -2.16 -13.94 -23.32
C GLU A 345 -3.15 -13.39 -24.35
N GLY A 346 -2.71 -13.27 -25.61
CA GLY A 346 -3.52 -12.73 -26.70
C GLY A 346 -3.96 -11.27 -26.54
N ARG A 347 -3.31 -10.46 -25.69
CA ARG A 347 -3.58 -9.02 -25.53
C ARG A 347 -2.41 -8.18 -26.06
N GLY A 348 -2.68 -7.26 -27.00
CA GLY A 348 -1.64 -6.49 -27.71
C GLY A 348 -0.78 -5.57 -26.84
N ARG A 349 -1.26 -5.19 -25.64
CA ARG A 349 -0.47 -4.53 -24.59
C ARG A 349 -0.64 -5.30 -23.28
N PRO A 350 0.44 -5.87 -22.71
CA PRO A 350 0.38 -6.56 -21.43
C PRO A 350 -0.18 -5.70 -20.31
N PHE A 351 -0.84 -6.34 -19.34
CA PHE A 351 -1.22 -5.71 -18.08
C PHE A 351 0.02 -5.24 -17.29
N SER A 352 -0.16 -4.39 -16.30
CA SER A 352 0.86 -3.95 -15.35
C SER A 352 1.10 -4.98 -14.24
N ARG A 353 2.25 -4.87 -13.54
CA ARG A 353 2.57 -5.67 -12.34
C ARG A 353 1.45 -5.58 -11.29
N PHE A 354 0.91 -4.38 -11.09
CA PHE A 354 -0.14 -4.11 -10.11
C PHE A 354 -1.42 -4.88 -10.45
N GLU A 355 -1.96 -4.69 -11.66
CA GLU A 355 -3.21 -5.34 -12.10
C GLU A 355 -3.12 -6.87 -12.01
N THR A 356 -1.98 -7.47 -12.35
CA THR A 356 -1.83 -8.94 -12.36
C THR A 356 -1.57 -9.53 -10.99
N THR A 357 -0.86 -8.82 -10.11
CA THR A 357 -0.67 -9.25 -8.70
C THR A 357 -1.98 -9.12 -7.93
N LEU A 358 -2.72 -8.03 -8.13
CA LEU A 358 -4.03 -7.82 -7.50
C LEU A 358 -5.09 -8.80 -8.03
N ALA A 359 -5.14 -9.04 -9.35
CA ALA A 359 -6.05 -10.03 -9.93
C ALA A 359 -5.83 -11.45 -9.38
N HIS A 360 -4.56 -11.79 -9.07
CA HIS A 360 -4.22 -13.05 -8.43
C HIS A 360 -4.69 -13.08 -6.97
N LEU A 361 -4.29 -12.09 -6.17
CA LEU A 361 -4.70 -11.95 -4.77
C LEU A 361 -6.22 -11.93 -4.57
N TRP A 362 -6.96 -11.28 -5.45
CA TRP A 362 -8.44 -11.29 -5.44
C TRP A 362 -8.98 -12.70 -5.58
N ARG A 363 -8.55 -13.44 -6.61
CA ARG A 363 -8.94 -14.85 -6.81
C ARG A 363 -8.51 -15.74 -5.64
N SER A 364 -7.31 -15.53 -5.08
CA SER A 364 -6.81 -16.30 -3.93
C SER A 364 -7.63 -16.03 -2.66
N MET A 365 -8.00 -14.78 -2.37
CA MET A 365 -8.88 -14.42 -1.24
C MET A 365 -10.30 -14.96 -1.45
N THR A 366 -10.88 -14.76 -2.62
CA THR A 366 -12.23 -15.28 -2.96
C THR A 366 -12.30 -16.80 -2.85
N ARG A 367 -11.26 -17.54 -3.31
CA ARG A 367 -11.20 -19.00 -3.18
C ARG A 367 -10.98 -19.46 -1.73
N ALA A 368 -10.27 -18.67 -0.92
CA ALA A 368 -9.99 -18.99 0.49
C ALA A 368 -11.15 -18.67 1.45
N ARG A 369 -12.07 -17.80 1.05
CA ARG A 369 -13.29 -17.44 1.81
C ARG A 369 -14.47 -18.39 1.55
N ASP A 370 -14.37 -19.32 0.61
CA ASP A 370 -15.39 -20.32 0.20
C ASP A 370 -16.81 -19.73 -0.01
N LEU A 371 -16.86 -18.63 -0.77
CA LEU A 371 -18.08 -17.83 -0.99
C LEU A 371 -19.04 -18.46 -2.01
N SER A 372 -20.33 -18.10 -1.93
CA SER A 372 -21.36 -18.51 -2.90
C SER A 372 -20.99 -18.01 -4.31
N PRO A 373 -21.08 -18.85 -5.38
CA PRO A 373 -20.79 -18.44 -6.75
C PRO A 373 -21.60 -17.24 -7.25
N GLU A 374 -22.80 -17.04 -6.71
CA GLU A 374 -23.74 -15.96 -7.01
C GLU A 374 -23.39 -14.64 -6.31
N GLU A 375 -22.61 -14.68 -5.23
CA GLU A 375 -22.19 -13.49 -4.49
C GLU A 375 -21.29 -12.59 -5.35
N THR A 376 -21.40 -11.28 -5.17
CA THR A 376 -20.57 -10.29 -5.86
C THR A 376 -19.48 -9.80 -4.92
N SER A 377 -18.23 -9.85 -5.39
CA SER A 377 -17.07 -9.24 -4.73
C SER A 377 -16.68 -7.96 -5.48
N THR A 378 -16.30 -6.94 -4.72
CA THR A 378 -15.73 -5.66 -5.17
C THR A 378 -14.30 -5.53 -4.64
N ILE A 379 -13.40 -4.90 -5.41
CA ILE A 379 -12.18 -4.30 -4.81
C ILE A 379 -12.37 -2.78 -4.79
N ARG A 380 -12.08 -2.11 -3.66
CA ARG A 380 -11.81 -0.66 -3.64
C ARG A 380 -10.32 -0.43 -3.93
N ILE A 381 -10.00 0.28 -5.01
CA ILE A 381 -8.63 0.51 -5.47
C ILE A 381 -8.30 2.00 -5.49
N SER A 382 -7.31 2.44 -4.72
CA SER A 382 -6.80 3.83 -4.77
C SER A 382 -6.17 4.18 -6.13
N VAL A 383 -6.56 5.32 -6.71
CA VAL A 383 -6.10 5.85 -8.00
C VAL A 383 -5.62 7.30 -7.85
N ASP A 384 -4.36 7.55 -8.20
CA ASP A 384 -3.77 8.91 -8.21
C ASP A 384 -4.34 9.79 -9.34
N GLY A 385 -4.86 10.95 -8.93
CA GLY A 385 -5.43 11.99 -9.78
C GLY A 385 -4.44 13.03 -10.29
N ARG A 386 -3.19 13.10 -9.79
CA ARG A 386 -2.21 14.15 -10.16
C ARG A 386 -2.05 14.29 -11.66
N ARG A 387 -1.90 13.17 -12.36
CA ARG A 387 -1.76 13.14 -13.84
C ARG A 387 -3.09 13.28 -14.60
N ARG A 388 -4.23 13.18 -13.91
CA ARG A 388 -5.59 13.19 -14.49
C ARG A 388 -6.23 14.57 -14.47
N LEU A 389 -5.98 15.35 -13.41
CA LEU A 389 -6.35 16.77 -13.31
C LEU A 389 -5.17 17.72 -13.64
N SER A 390 -4.06 17.19 -14.16
CA SER A 390 -2.84 17.95 -14.46
C SER A 390 -2.38 18.83 -13.29
N ALA A 391 -2.38 18.26 -12.08
CA ALA A 391 -1.98 18.96 -10.86
C ALA A 391 -0.52 19.45 -10.95
N PRO A 392 -0.17 20.56 -10.28
CA PRO A 392 1.19 21.08 -10.27
C PRO A 392 2.23 20.03 -9.83
N PRO A 393 3.45 20.03 -10.42
CA PRO A 393 4.55 19.20 -9.93
C PRO A 393 4.81 19.43 -8.44
N GLY A 394 5.00 18.35 -7.68
CA GLY A 394 5.13 18.41 -6.22
C GLY A 394 3.83 18.74 -5.46
N TYR A 395 2.63 18.54 -6.04
CA TYR A 395 1.37 18.79 -5.32
C TYR A 395 1.26 17.97 -4.02
N PHE A 396 1.17 18.71 -2.92
CA PHE A 396 1.16 18.20 -1.56
C PHE A 396 -0.22 18.37 -0.91
N GLY A 397 -0.89 17.25 -0.67
CA GLY A 397 -2.27 17.11 -0.21
C GLY A 397 -2.83 15.77 -0.66
N ASN A 398 -4.13 15.51 -0.48
CA ASN A 398 -4.76 14.33 -1.09
C ASN A 398 -5.18 14.60 -2.53
N LEU A 399 -4.93 13.65 -3.42
CA LEU A 399 -5.51 13.62 -4.76
C LEU A 399 -5.82 12.20 -5.23
N VAL A 400 -6.53 11.44 -4.39
CA VAL A 400 -6.88 10.03 -4.62
C VAL A 400 -8.40 9.87 -4.74
N LEU A 401 -8.84 9.02 -5.67
CA LEU A 401 -10.20 8.46 -5.73
C LEU A 401 -10.13 6.94 -5.89
N TRP A 402 -11.28 6.26 -5.80
CA TRP A 402 -11.32 4.80 -5.80
C TRP A 402 -12.01 4.21 -7.02
N ALA A 403 -11.33 3.30 -7.70
CA ALA A 403 -11.95 2.42 -8.69
C ALA A 403 -12.62 1.23 -7.98
N PHE A 404 -13.77 0.81 -8.47
CA PHE A 404 -14.58 -0.28 -7.90
C PHE A 404 -14.84 -1.39 -8.94
N PRO A 405 -13.81 -2.17 -9.38
CA PRO A 405 -14.05 -3.40 -10.14
C PRO A 405 -14.92 -4.38 -9.36
N ARG A 406 -15.87 -5.01 -10.04
CA ARG A 406 -16.81 -5.99 -9.48
C ARG A 406 -16.93 -7.22 -10.36
N SER A 407 -17.11 -8.38 -9.75
CA SER A 407 -17.39 -9.64 -10.43
C SER A 407 -18.13 -10.59 -9.48
N THR A 408 -18.93 -11.50 -10.01
CA THR A 408 -19.40 -12.64 -9.19
C THR A 408 -18.24 -13.56 -8.85
N VAL A 409 -18.35 -14.25 -7.71
CA VAL A 409 -17.41 -15.27 -7.24
C VAL A 409 -17.25 -16.37 -8.29
N GLY A 410 -18.36 -16.83 -8.89
CA GLY A 410 -18.35 -17.83 -9.95
C GLY A 410 -17.49 -17.40 -11.15
N ASP A 411 -17.61 -16.16 -11.60
CA ASP A 411 -16.79 -15.63 -12.69
C ASP A 411 -15.31 -15.46 -12.31
N LEU A 412 -15.02 -15.01 -11.08
CA LEU A 412 -13.63 -14.86 -10.59
C LEU A 412 -12.88 -16.20 -10.57
N LEU A 413 -13.55 -17.25 -10.08
CA LEU A 413 -12.92 -18.55 -9.88
C LEU A 413 -12.88 -19.38 -11.18
N SER A 414 -13.97 -19.42 -11.96
CA SER A 414 -14.06 -20.25 -13.17
C SER A 414 -13.34 -19.68 -14.38
N ARG A 415 -13.23 -18.36 -14.52
CA ARG A 415 -12.61 -17.72 -15.69
C ARG A 415 -11.08 -17.58 -15.50
N PRO A 416 -10.29 -17.50 -16.59
CA PRO A 416 -8.85 -17.29 -16.50
C PRO A 416 -8.49 -15.99 -15.78
N LEU A 417 -7.29 -15.93 -15.19
CA LEU A 417 -6.74 -14.74 -14.50
C LEU A 417 -6.88 -13.42 -15.30
N LYS A 418 -6.83 -13.52 -16.63
CA LYS A 418 -7.10 -12.44 -17.59
C LYS A 418 -8.44 -11.73 -17.35
N HIS A 419 -9.49 -12.42 -16.88
CA HIS A 419 -10.79 -11.83 -16.54
C HIS A 419 -10.66 -10.83 -15.40
N ALA A 420 -10.18 -11.27 -14.23
CA ALA A 420 -10.00 -10.40 -13.07
C ALA A 420 -9.04 -9.21 -13.38
N ALA A 421 -7.96 -9.47 -14.12
CA ALA A 421 -7.04 -8.41 -14.56
C ALA A 421 -7.70 -7.39 -15.52
N GLN A 422 -8.58 -7.84 -16.42
CA GLN A 422 -9.35 -6.98 -17.31
C GLN A 422 -10.38 -6.14 -16.54
N THR A 423 -11.13 -6.74 -15.61
CA THR A 423 -12.10 -6.04 -14.75
C THR A 423 -11.42 -4.93 -13.93
N ILE A 424 -10.25 -5.20 -13.35
CA ILE A 424 -9.44 -4.19 -12.64
C ILE A 424 -8.97 -3.08 -13.60
N HIS A 425 -8.42 -3.46 -14.75
CA HIS A 425 -7.93 -2.51 -15.76
C HIS A 425 -9.02 -1.52 -16.22
N ASP A 426 -10.19 -2.04 -16.58
CA ASP A 426 -11.28 -1.23 -17.11
C ASP A 426 -11.90 -0.33 -16.03
N ALA A 427 -11.96 -0.78 -14.77
CA ALA A 427 -12.39 0.05 -13.64
C ALA A 427 -11.42 1.21 -13.36
N VAL A 428 -10.11 0.96 -13.37
CA VAL A 428 -9.06 1.99 -13.16
C VAL A 428 -8.95 2.93 -14.37
N ALA A 429 -9.24 2.45 -15.58
CA ALA A 429 -9.29 3.27 -16.79
C ALA A 429 -10.50 4.22 -16.84
N ARG A 430 -11.65 3.84 -16.26
CA ARG A 430 -12.85 4.70 -16.19
C ARG A 430 -12.71 5.90 -15.25
N LEU A 431 -11.83 5.84 -14.26
CA LEU A 431 -11.46 7.01 -13.48
C LEU A 431 -10.48 7.82 -14.33
N ASP A 432 -10.97 8.81 -15.06
CA ASP A 432 -10.18 9.75 -15.87
C ASP A 432 -10.28 11.20 -15.34
N GLY A 433 -9.73 12.17 -16.07
CA GLY A 433 -9.82 13.59 -15.68
C GLY A 433 -11.26 14.13 -15.63
N ALA A 434 -12.17 13.60 -16.45
CA ALA A 434 -13.58 14.00 -16.44
C ALA A 434 -14.33 13.41 -15.23
N TYR A 435 -13.99 12.20 -14.79
CA TYR A 435 -14.49 11.62 -13.55
C TYR A 435 -14.05 12.43 -12.32
N PHE A 436 -12.76 12.75 -12.23
CA PHE A 436 -12.23 13.56 -11.13
C PHE A 436 -12.85 14.98 -11.10
N GLN A 437 -13.03 15.64 -12.26
CA GLN A 437 -13.70 16.94 -12.31
C GLN A 437 -15.21 16.87 -12.01
N SER A 438 -15.89 15.77 -12.38
CA SER A 438 -17.30 15.55 -12.02
C SER A 438 -17.51 15.53 -10.50
N LEU A 439 -16.57 14.94 -9.75
CA LEU A 439 -16.64 14.93 -8.29
C LEU A 439 -16.38 16.31 -7.68
N VAL A 440 -15.41 17.06 -8.21
CA VAL A 440 -15.14 18.45 -7.81
C VAL A 440 -16.40 19.30 -7.97
N ASP A 441 -17.09 19.15 -9.10
CA ASP A 441 -18.34 19.83 -9.41
C ASP A 441 -19.49 19.33 -8.50
N PHE A 442 -19.59 18.02 -8.25
CA PHE A 442 -20.61 17.42 -7.39
C PHE A 442 -20.51 17.94 -5.95
N ALA A 443 -19.32 17.91 -5.36
CA ALA A 443 -19.05 18.44 -4.02
C ALA A 443 -19.15 19.97 -3.93
N SER A 444 -19.16 20.67 -5.06
CA SER A 444 -19.40 22.13 -5.13
C SER A 444 -20.85 22.50 -5.48
N SER A 445 -21.68 21.54 -5.85
CA SER A 445 -23.08 21.76 -6.25
C SER A 445 -24.03 22.03 -5.07
N GLY A 446 -23.54 21.94 -3.84
CA GLY A 446 -24.33 21.94 -2.61
C GLY A 446 -25.21 20.70 -2.42
N ALA A 447 -25.02 19.64 -3.23
CA ALA A 447 -25.81 18.42 -3.14
C ALA A 447 -25.53 17.68 -1.82
N VAL A 448 -24.25 17.55 -1.44
CA VAL A 448 -23.80 16.86 -0.21
C VAL A 448 -24.54 17.39 1.02
N GLU A 449 -24.61 18.71 1.16
CA GLU A 449 -25.21 19.42 2.29
C GLU A 449 -26.75 19.35 2.24
N ARG A 450 -27.36 19.57 1.06
CA ARG A 450 -28.84 19.49 0.90
C ARG A 450 -29.39 18.07 1.08
N GLU A 451 -28.59 17.06 0.76
CA GLU A 451 -29.03 15.65 0.74
C GLU A 451 -28.64 14.86 1.99
N GLY A 452 -27.85 15.45 2.89
CA GLY A 452 -27.33 14.80 4.10
C GLY A 452 -26.38 13.65 3.76
N LEU A 453 -25.42 13.87 2.85
CA LEU A 453 -24.49 12.83 2.40
C LEU A 453 -23.21 12.80 3.25
N GLU A 454 -22.80 11.59 3.61
CA GLU A 454 -21.54 11.29 4.26
C GLU A 454 -20.57 10.60 3.29
N LYS A 455 -19.28 10.56 3.62
CA LYS A 455 -18.23 9.91 2.80
C LYS A 455 -18.20 8.39 3.00
N THR A 456 -17.78 7.64 1.99
CA THR A 456 -17.59 6.17 2.08
C THR A 456 -16.19 5.75 2.56
N ALA A 457 -15.27 6.68 2.80
CA ALA A 457 -14.00 6.42 3.48
C ALA A 457 -14.19 6.40 5.01
N VAL A 458 -14.73 5.30 5.50
CA VAL A 458 -14.87 4.97 6.94
C VAL A 458 -14.20 3.62 7.20
N LEU A 459 -13.52 3.48 8.34
CA LEU A 459 -12.88 2.22 8.71
C LEU A 459 -13.91 1.14 9.06
N LYS A 460 -13.49 -0.12 8.89
CA LYS A 460 -14.25 -1.34 9.18
C LYS A 460 -13.29 -2.42 9.68
N ASP A 461 -13.77 -3.35 10.49
CA ASP A 461 -12.96 -4.50 10.94
C ASP A 461 -12.88 -5.61 9.89
N VAL A 462 -13.88 -5.71 9.02
CA VAL A 462 -14.05 -6.78 8.01
C VAL A 462 -14.59 -6.18 6.72
N LEU A 463 -14.05 -6.61 5.57
CA LEU A 463 -14.50 -6.21 4.24
C LEU A 463 -15.19 -7.33 3.45
N CYS A 464 -15.06 -8.60 3.83
CA CYS A 464 -15.73 -9.75 3.19
C CYS A 464 -17.21 -9.48 2.84
N PRO A 465 -17.68 -9.75 1.59
CA PRO A 465 -17.00 -10.42 0.46
C PRO A 465 -16.08 -9.50 -0.37
N ASP A 466 -16.06 -8.19 -0.10
CA ASP A 466 -15.23 -7.21 -0.78
C ASP A 466 -13.77 -7.25 -0.29
N LEU A 467 -12.92 -6.45 -0.94
CA LEU A 467 -11.54 -6.16 -0.60
C LEU A 467 -11.26 -4.66 -0.75
N GLU A 468 -10.24 -4.17 -0.07
CA GLU A 468 -9.62 -2.86 -0.32
C GLU A 468 -8.13 -3.05 -0.59
N VAL A 469 -7.52 -2.20 -1.40
CA VAL A 469 -6.07 -2.23 -1.64
C VAL A 469 -5.46 -0.84 -1.72
N ASP A 470 -4.46 -0.63 -0.88
CA ASP A 470 -3.51 0.46 -1.00
C ASP A 470 -2.21 -0.05 -1.67
N SER A 471 -1.64 0.75 -2.56
CA SER A 471 -0.60 0.33 -3.50
C SER A 471 0.61 1.24 -3.41
N TRP A 472 1.46 0.93 -2.44
CA TRP A 472 2.72 1.63 -2.16
C TRP A 472 3.84 1.25 -3.15
N LEU A 473 3.53 0.45 -4.19
CA LEU A 473 4.42 -0.08 -5.23
C LEU A 473 5.24 0.95 -6.02
N THR A 474 4.91 2.24 -5.88
CA THR A 474 5.58 3.37 -6.53
C THR A 474 6.14 4.41 -5.55
N PHE A 475 6.06 4.19 -4.22
CA PHE A 475 6.63 5.13 -3.26
C PHE A 475 8.16 4.95 -3.17
N PRO A 476 8.93 6.04 -3.10
CA PRO A 476 10.40 6.04 -3.08
C PRO A 476 11.00 5.62 -1.70
N PHE A 477 10.61 4.44 -1.18
CA PHE A 477 11.09 3.93 0.12
C PHE A 477 12.62 3.92 0.24
N TYR A 478 13.34 3.64 -0.84
CA TYR A 478 14.80 3.56 -0.88
C TYR A 478 15.50 4.93 -0.84
N ASP A 479 14.81 6.00 -1.25
CA ASP A 479 15.42 7.34 -1.35
C ASP A 479 15.39 8.09 -0.01
N LEU A 480 14.72 7.52 1.01
CA LEU A 480 14.81 7.93 2.41
C LEU A 480 16.16 7.51 3.00
N ASP A 481 17.18 8.32 2.74
CA ASP A 481 18.49 8.25 3.38
C ASP A 481 18.70 9.48 4.27
N PHE A 482 19.05 9.25 5.54
CA PHE A 482 19.35 10.29 6.54
C PHE A 482 20.85 10.60 6.69
N GLY A 483 21.71 9.93 5.92
CA GLY A 483 23.18 9.99 6.00
C GLY A 483 23.85 8.65 6.33
N ALA A 484 23.07 7.56 6.46
CA ALA A 484 23.54 6.21 6.74
C ALA A 484 23.18 5.18 5.65
N GLY A 485 22.62 5.65 4.53
CA GLY A 485 22.06 4.83 3.46
C GLY A 485 20.56 4.61 3.57
N SER A 486 20.01 3.92 2.57
CA SER A 486 18.59 3.57 2.45
C SER A 486 18.09 2.68 3.59
N PRO A 487 16.76 2.60 3.82
CA PRO A 487 16.20 1.71 4.81
C PRO A 487 16.36 0.25 4.38
N SER A 488 16.84 -0.59 5.30
CA SER A 488 17.04 -2.03 5.09
C SER A 488 15.75 -2.86 5.10
N TYR A 489 14.68 -2.32 5.69
CA TYR A 489 13.33 -2.88 5.67
C TYR A 489 12.31 -1.75 5.87
N PHE A 490 11.10 -1.93 5.36
CA PHE A 490 9.99 -1.00 5.54
C PHE A 490 8.64 -1.75 5.43
N MET A 491 7.64 -1.29 6.17
CA MET A 491 6.30 -1.91 6.20
C MET A 491 5.20 -0.94 6.64
N PRO A 492 3.92 -1.20 6.29
CA PRO A 492 2.79 -0.64 7.03
C PRO A 492 2.83 -1.07 8.50
N SER A 493 2.16 -0.33 9.37
CA SER A 493 1.89 -0.82 10.73
C SER A 493 0.90 -2.01 10.74
N TYR A 494 0.64 -2.56 11.93
CA TYR A 494 -0.31 -3.65 12.14
C TYR A 494 -1.75 -3.15 12.00
N PHE A 495 -2.33 -3.37 10.83
CA PHE A 495 -3.71 -2.97 10.50
C PHE A 495 -4.57 -4.21 10.21
N PRO A 496 -5.28 -4.78 11.21
CA PRO A 496 -5.91 -6.10 11.12
C PRO A 496 -7.32 -6.08 10.48
N THR A 497 -7.65 -5.13 9.61
CA THR A 497 -8.92 -5.12 8.86
C THR A 497 -8.95 -6.25 7.83
N GLU A 498 -9.83 -7.25 8.00
CA GLU A 498 -9.91 -8.39 7.06
C GLU A 498 -10.23 -7.90 5.65
N GLY A 499 -9.40 -8.31 4.68
CA GLY A 499 -9.55 -7.92 3.28
C GLY A 499 -8.97 -6.55 2.90
N MET A 500 -8.28 -5.83 3.78
CA MET A 500 -7.55 -4.59 3.44
C MET A 500 -6.07 -4.88 3.14
N LEU A 501 -5.69 -4.88 1.86
CA LEU A 501 -4.36 -5.25 1.39
C LEU A 501 -3.43 -4.04 1.26
N PHE A 502 -2.16 -4.20 1.63
CA PHE A 502 -1.08 -3.26 1.25
C PHE A 502 -0.11 -3.94 0.30
N LEU A 503 0.11 -3.36 -0.89
CA LEU A 503 1.09 -3.83 -1.86
C LEU A 503 2.36 -2.97 -1.82
N VAL A 504 3.45 -3.56 -1.34
CA VAL A 504 4.71 -2.87 -1.01
C VAL A 504 5.83 -3.44 -1.90
N PRO A 505 6.75 -2.62 -2.46
CA PRO A 505 7.90 -3.18 -3.16
C PRO A 505 8.76 -3.96 -2.16
N SER A 506 9.16 -5.19 -2.46
CA SER A 506 9.95 -5.95 -1.49
C SER A 506 11.28 -5.24 -1.22
N TYR A 507 11.62 -5.06 0.05
CA TYR A 507 12.80 -4.39 0.59
C TYR A 507 14.15 -4.88 0.02
N LEU A 508 14.17 -6.05 -0.62
CA LEU A 508 15.33 -6.62 -1.33
C LEU A 508 15.74 -5.84 -2.59
N GLY A 509 14.87 -4.99 -3.14
CA GLY A 509 15.15 -4.17 -4.33
C GLY A 509 15.22 -4.91 -5.67
N ASP A 510 15.03 -6.24 -5.67
CA ASP A 510 15.17 -7.13 -6.84
C ASP A 510 14.03 -7.02 -7.89
N GLY A 511 12.93 -6.34 -7.53
CA GLY A 511 11.72 -6.17 -8.35
C GLY A 511 10.51 -6.99 -7.91
N SER A 512 10.65 -7.83 -6.89
CA SER A 512 9.56 -8.56 -6.21
C SER A 512 8.61 -7.62 -5.44
N VAL A 513 7.53 -8.18 -4.90
CA VAL A 513 6.47 -7.48 -4.16
C VAL A 513 6.16 -8.23 -2.87
N ASP A 514 6.09 -7.52 -1.76
CA ASP A 514 5.51 -8.01 -0.51
C ASP A 514 4.07 -7.50 -0.41
N ALA A 515 3.10 -8.41 -0.33
CA ALA A 515 1.71 -8.08 -0.05
C ALA A 515 1.38 -8.38 1.42
N PHE A 516 0.89 -7.40 2.16
CA PHE A 516 0.42 -7.56 3.53
C PHE A 516 -1.09 -7.80 3.44
N VAL A 517 -1.53 -8.99 3.83
CA VAL A 517 -2.91 -9.46 3.62
C VAL A 517 -3.50 -9.90 4.97
N PRO A 518 -4.38 -9.10 5.59
CA PRO A 518 -5.16 -9.52 6.76
C PRO A 518 -6.26 -10.51 6.31
N VAL A 519 -6.18 -11.73 6.83
CA VAL A 519 -7.09 -12.84 6.52
C VAL A 519 -7.60 -13.42 7.85
N PHE A 520 -8.84 -13.89 7.90
CA PHE A 520 -9.28 -14.69 9.05
C PHE A 520 -8.36 -15.91 9.26
N GLN A 521 -8.01 -16.19 10.52
CA GLN A 521 -7.10 -17.28 10.89
C GLN A 521 -7.56 -18.65 10.40
N HIS A 522 -8.88 -18.89 10.28
CA HIS A 522 -9.44 -20.13 9.73
C HIS A 522 -9.28 -20.26 8.20
N ASN A 523 -9.22 -19.14 7.46
CA ASN A 523 -9.03 -19.12 6.00
C ASN A 523 -7.54 -19.06 5.60
N LEU A 524 -6.63 -18.84 6.54
CA LEU A 524 -5.21 -18.59 6.28
C LEU A 524 -4.52 -19.68 5.46
N ASP A 525 -4.76 -20.96 5.74
CA ASP A 525 -4.05 -22.05 5.05
C ASP A 525 -4.64 -22.35 3.67
N ALA A 526 -5.95 -22.20 3.49
CA ALA A 526 -6.58 -22.17 2.17
C ALA A 526 -6.04 -21.00 1.33
N PHE A 527 -5.89 -19.81 1.93
CA PHE A 527 -5.28 -18.65 1.29
C PHE A 527 -3.84 -18.94 0.84
N LYS A 528 -2.97 -19.49 1.70
CA LYS A 528 -1.59 -19.85 1.31
C LYS A 528 -1.55 -20.81 0.11
N GLN A 529 -2.37 -21.86 0.13
CA GLN A 529 -2.47 -22.83 -0.97
C GLN A 529 -2.87 -22.14 -2.29
N CYS A 530 -3.79 -21.17 -2.23
CA CYS A 530 -4.25 -20.42 -3.39
C CYS A 530 -3.32 -19.26 -3.81
N CYS A 531 -2.51 -18.74 -2.88
CA CYS A 531 -1.67 -17.57 -3.07
C CYS A 531 -0.34 -17.93 -3.75
N TYR A 532 0.26 -19.06 -3.39
CA TYR A 532 1.56 -19.51 -3.93
C TYR A 532 1.45 -20.47 -5.12
N SER A 533 0.24 -20.92 -5.50
CA SER A 533 0.01 -21.57 -6.79
C SER A 533 -0.15 -20.53 -7.92
N MET A 534 0.16 -20.93 -9.16
CA MET A 534 -0.12 -20.13 -10.37
C MET A 534 -1.43 -20.53 -11.08
N ASP A 535 -2.20 -21.50 -10.56
CA ASP A 535 -3.34 -22.15 -11.25
C ASP A 535 -4.70 -21.40 -11.19
#